data_AF-A0A9W9A1C0-F1
#
_entry.id   AF-A0A9W9A1C0-F1
#
_cell.length_a   1.000
_cell.length_b   1.000
_cell.length_c   1.000
_cell.angle_alpha   90.00
_cell.angle_beta   90.00
_cell.angle_gamma   90.00
#
_symmetry.space_group_name_H-M   'P 1'
#
loop_
_entity.id
_entity.type
_entity.pdbx_description
1 polymer ?
#
loop_
_entity_poly.entity_id
_entity_poly.type
_entity_poly.pdbx_seq_one_letter_code
_entity_poly.pdbx_strand_id
1 'polypeptide(L)'
;MAAYSFSTDDGKTYKRRLHGFEAICNSYALHDFLLAFTGSVEVQLRNQSGTPIPEQKVIASLRSAWILLRHRVPAVALRTTYQSEDASWTVLYDVPNGSDDIDTWVAQTLVWRETKVDCLEYDLDEKWEFTHGEYPLRLIVSPMEVATGRYMISLAGPHGMIDGRMSMILLNDLVGSLNDQIYQAAPANPTIRWGEETARLASTGAILTGLDMDTIPKPAITKEEEFVPFLPPFVENKTGTHDVTMRLVEFDSARTSALRERCRGNHITVTVAVDAIFALAHAEAVLLNAAAIGGAHYTSTIDAYTKAIHWFMPLSCKDQRPSWPTSSSIHHPEGTTLFGTDGFPLQTKMATIRKAVGFSVDTNSFNPCNKGFFWSVVAADMAAAHAAPRKDFAAYIQREREKQAMCKSFHPSSMMVRSPISSSIGHLEGLGLFTKYTPSSSSLIQVHRVLFRARPLTPTMTNIFWQYDGKLNCSLLAAAKWNSPAEMDGMEKALRKWFDHVLE
;
A
#
# COMPACT_ATOMS: atom_id res chain seq x y z
N MET A 1 26.15 9.53 -5.49
CA MET A 1 25.07 9.32 -6.49
C MET A 1 25.18 8.02 -7.31
N ALA A 2 26.33 7.70 -7.93
CA ALA A 2 26.47 6.56 -8.87
C ALA A 2 25.98 5.19 -8.34
N ALA A 3 26.18 4.88 -7.05
CA ALA A 3 25.76 3.61 -6.47
C ALA A 3 24.24 3.38 -6.45
N TYR A 4 23.42 4.42 -6.65
CA TYR A 4 21.96 4.35 -6.59
C TYR A 4 21.28 4.39 -7.98
N SER A 5 22.10 4.37 -9.03
CA SER A 5 21.71 4.16 -10.42
C SER A 5 22.18 2.79 -10.86
N PHE A 6 21.46 2.17 -11.80
CA PHE A 6 21.89 0.87 -12.33
C PHE A 6 23.17 1.02 -13.14
N SER A 7 24.14 0.16 -12.87
CA SER A 7 25.37 0.01 -13.64
C SER A 7 25.67 -1.46 -13.90
N THR A 8 26.44 -1.75 -14.95
CA THR A 8 26.88 -3.09 -15.32
C THR A 8 28.35 -3.08 -15.71
N ASP A 9 29.07 -4.13 -15.33
CA ASP A 9 30.48 -4.31 -15.67
C ASP A 9 30.66 -5.23 -16.89
N ASP A 10 29.65 -6.07 -17.20
CA ASP A 10 29.69 -7.14 -18.20
C ASP A 10 28.60 -7.03 -19.28
N GLY A 11 27.70 -6.04 -19.16
CA GLY A 11 26.54 -5.86 -20.02
C GLY A 11 25.40 -6.84 -19.77
N LYS A 12 25.51 -7.72 -18.76
CA LYS A 12 24.54 -8.79 -18.47
C LYS A 12 23.85 -8.61 -17.13
N THR A 13 24.64 -8.34 -16.09
CA THR A 13 24.11 -8.11 -14.74
C THR A 13 24.18 -6.63 -14.41
N TYR A 14 23.02 -6.05 -14.13
CA TYR A 14 22.86 -4.65 -13.74
C TYR A 14 22.59 -4.61 -12.24
N LYS A 15 23.26 -3.71 -11.51
CA LYS A 15 23.08 -3.57 -10.07
C LYS A 15 22.93 -2.11 -9.66
N ARG A 16 22.15 -1.88 -8.61
CA ARG A 16 22.15 -0.61 -7.85
C ARG A 16 21.88 -0.89 -6.38
N ARG A 17 22.30 0.03 -5.51
CA ARG A 17 21.86 0.05 -4.11
C ARG A 17 20.43 0.59 -4.03
N LEU A 18 19.65 0.04 -3.09
CA LEU A 18 18.42 0.69 -2.65
C LEU A 18 18.76 1.90 -1.78
N HIS A 19 17.82 2.85 -1.71
CA HIS A 19 17.99 4.05 -0.90
C HIS A 19 16.68 4.41 -0.19
N GLY A 20 16.82 4.98 1.00
CA GLY A 20 15.72 5.64 1.70
C GLY A 20 14.53 4.72 1.96
N PHE A 21 13.36 5.09 1.45
CA PHE A 21 12.14 4.36 1.75
C PHE A 21 12.12 2.95 1.15
N GLU A 22 12.75 2.75 -0.01
CA GLU A 22 12.95 1.41 -0.60
C GLU A 22 13.74 0.51 0.37
N ALA A 23 14.84 1.03 0.92
CA ALA A 23 15.74 0.27 1.78
C ALA A 23 15.11 -0.03 3.14
N ILE A 24 14.51 0.95 3.81
CA ILE A 24 13.93 0.75 5.15
C ILE A 24 12.72 -0.20 5.11
N CYS A 25 11.90 -0.15 4.05
CA CYS A 25 10.79 -1.08 3.89
C CYS A 25 11.26 -2.52 3.64
N ASN A 26 12.40 -2.74 2.97
CA ASN A 26 13.01 -4.06 2.89
C ASN A 26 13.58 -4.50 4.24
N SER A 27 14.19 -3.58 5.02
CA SER A 27 14.62 -3.85 6.39
C SER A 27 13.46 -4.23 7.31
N TYR A 28 12.27 -3.65 7.15
CA TYR A 28 11.07 -4.08 7.89
C TYR A 28 10.76 -5.55 7.59
N ALA A 29 10.79 -5.95 6.32
CA ALA A 29 10.47 -7.30 5.90
C ALA A 29 11.42 -8.39 6.44
N LEU A 30 12.63 -8.03 6.90
CA LEU A 30 13.53 -8.97 7.61
C LEU A 30 12.90 -9.51 8.90
N HIS A 31 11.97 -8.76 9.49
CA HIS A 31 11.30 -9.11 10.73
C HIS A 31 9.95 -9.74 10.41
N ASP A 32 10.02 -10.97 9.93
CA ASP A 32 8.86 -11.79 9.60
C ASP A 32 7.96 -11.18 8.51
N PHE A 33 8.52 -10.55 7.48
CA PHE A 33 7.73 -9.89 6.41
C PHE A 33 6.82 -8.76 6.96
N LEU A 34 7.25 -8.09 8.04
CA LEU A 34 6.57 -6.90 8.55
C LEU A 34 6.37 -5.87 7.44
N LEU A 35 5.12 -5.42 7.29
CA LEU A 35 4.62 -4.51 6.27
C LEU A 35 4.77 -4.99 4.83
N ALA A 36 5.10 -6.26 4.58
CA ALA A 36 5.08 -6.83 3.23
C ALA A 36 3.75 -6.50 2.54
N PHE A 37 3.85 -6.20 1.25
CA PHE A 37 2.75 -5.62 0.50
C PHE A 37 2.16 -6.62 -0.48
N THR A 38 0.83 -6.61 -0.59
CA THR A 38 0.10 -7.36 -1.59
C THR A 38 -0.95 -6.48 -2.26
N GLY A 39 -0.81 -6.27 -3.56
CA GLY A 39 -1.87 -5.71 -4.42
C GLY A 39 -2.55 -6.84 -5.17
N SER A 40 -3.88 -6.89 -5.19
CA SER A 40 -4.63 -8.01 -5.78
C SER A 40 -5.80 -7.53 -6.64
N VAL A 41 -6.12 -8.28 -7.69
CA VAL A 41 -7.31 -8.10 -8.52
C VAL A 41 -8.06 -9.41 -8.66
N GLU A 42 -9.37 -9.36 -8.49
CA GLU A 42 -10.25 -10.47 -8.78
C GLU A 42 -10.72 -10.37 -10.24
N VAL A 43 -10.25 -11.29 -11.07
CA VAL A 43 -10.60 -11.34 -12.49
C VAL A 43 -11.63 -12.44 -12.76
N GLN A 44 -12.53 -12.19 -13.69
CA GLN A 44 -13.40 -13.19 -14.29
C GLN A 44 -13.04 -13.34 -15.77
N LEU A 45 -12.77 -14.57 -16.18
CA LEU A 45 -12.29 -14.93 -17.52
C LEU A 45 -13.33 -15.80 -18.22
N ARG A 46 -14.01 -15.28 -19.25
CA ARG A 46 -15.05 -15.99 -20.00
C ARG A 46 -14.88 -15.83 -21.51
N ASN A 47 -15.14 -16.90 -22.27
CA ASN A 47 -15.22 -16.80 -23.72
C ASN A 47 -16.47 -16.02 -24.18
N GLN A 48 -16.63 -15.86 -25.50
CA GLN A 48 -17.77 -15.16 -26.10
C GLN A 48 -19.14 -15.78 -25.78
N SER A 49 -19.20 -17.08 -25.46
CA SER A 49 -20.44 -17.76 -25.03
C SER A 49 -20.69 -17.64 -23.52
N GLY A 50 -19.88 -16.86 -22.79
CA GLY A 50 -19.97 -16.73 -21.33
C GLY A 50 -19.42 -17.93 -20.55
N THR A 51 -18.82 -18.90 -21.21
CA THR A 51 -18.22 -20.09 -20.58
C THR A 51 -16.84 -19.76 -20.00
N PRO A 52 -16.49 -20.25 -18.80
CA PRO A 52 -15.15 -20.08 -18.24
C PRO A 52 -14.05 -20.54 -19.20
N ILE A 53 -12.95 -19.81 -19.23
CA ILE A 53 -11.75 -20.22 -19.98
C ILE A 53 -11.13 -21.45 -19.29
N PRO A 54 -10.73 -22.51 -20.05
CA PRO A 54 -10.07 -23.67 -19.45
C PRO A 54 -8.81 -23.27 -18.68
N GLU A 55 -8.62 -23.86 -17.50
CA GLU A 55 -7.54 -23.50 -16.57
C GLU A 55 -6.15 -23.57 -17.22
N GLN A 56 -5.86 -24.63 -17.98
CA GLN A 56 -4.56 -24.77 -18.67
C GLN A 56 -4.31 -23.61 -19.64
N LYS A 57 -5.37 -23.09 -20.29
CA LYS A 57 -5.26 -21.91 -21.16
C LYS A 57 -5.02 -20.64 -20.35
N VAL A 58 -5.63 -20.50 -19.18
CA VAL A 58 -5.37 -19.38 -18.26
C VAL A 58 -3.90 -19.39 -17.80
N ILE A 59 -3.40 -20.55 -17.35
CA ILE A 59 -2.02 -20.73 -16.91
C ILE A 59 -1.04 -20.36 -18.03
N ALA A 60 -1.22 -20.90 -19.23
CA ALA A 60 -0.35 -20.62 -20.37
C ALA A 60 -0.40 -19.14 -20.79
N SER A 61 -1.59 -18.55 -20.82
CA SER A 61 -1.77 -17.13 -21.20
C SER A 61 -1.16 -16.18 -20.17
N LEU A 62 -1.29 -16.51 -18.89
CA LEU A 62 -0.72 -15.73 -17.81
C LEU A 62 0.81 -15.83 -17.76
N ARG A 63 1.36 -17.02 -18.01
CA ARG A 63 2.82 -17.20 -18.20
C ARG A 63 3.33 -16.26 -19.29
N SER A 64 2.69 -16.24 -20.45
CA SER A 64 3.09 -15.35 -21.56
C SER A 64 2.94 -13.88 -21.19
N ALA A 65 1.84 -13.50 -20.52
CA ALA A 65 1.63 -12.13 -20.06
C ALA A 65 2.67 -11.68 -19.02
N TRP A 66 3.09 -12.58 -18.13
CA TRP A 66 4.11 -12.31 -17.11
C TRP A 66 5.49 -12.11 -17.75
N ILE A 67 5.87 -12.95 -18.71
CA ILE A 67 7.12 -12.79 -19.49
C ILE A 67 7.13 -11.46 -20.24
N LEU A 68 6.02 -11.09 -20.88
CA LEU A 68 5.91 -9.82 -21.59
C LEU A 68 6.00 -8.63 -20.63
N LEU A 69 5.39 -8.73 -19.46
CA LEU A 69 5.47 -7.69 -18.43
C LEU A 69 6.91 -7.53 -17.92
N ARG A 70 7.70 -8.61 -17.76
CA ARG A 70 9.13 -8.51 -17.41
C ARG A 70 9.91 -7.73 -18.47
N HIS A 71 9.68 -7.97 -19.75
CA HIS A 71 10.37 -7.20 -20.80
C HIS A 71 9.95 -5.71 -20.78
N ARG A 72 8.69 -5.41 -20.50
CA ARG A 72 8.21 -4.03 -20.41
C ARG A 72 8.70 -3.32 -19.15
N VAL A 73 8.68 -4.01 -18.02
CA VAL A 73 9.02 -3.49 -16.70
C VAL A 73 10.02 -4.46 -16.04
N PRO A 74 11.31 -4.41 -16.38
CA PRO A 74 12.32 -5.36 -15.88
C PRO A 74 12.44 -5.37 -14.36
N ALA A 75 11.98 -4.31 -13.70
CA ALA A 75 11.99 -4.19 -12.26
C ALA A 75 11.18 -5.30 -11.53
N VAL A 76 10.23 -5.96 -12.20
CA VAL A 76 9.50 -7.11 -11.62
C VAL A 76 10.36 -8.37 -11.45
N ALA A 77 11.53 -8.40 -12.10
CA ALA A 77 12.50 -9.48 -12.02
C ALA A 77 13.81 -9.04 -11.36
N LEU A 78 13.75 -8.04 -10.47
CA LEU A 78 14.89 -7.73 -9.61
C LEU A 78 15.12 -8.84 -8.61
N ARG A 79 16.38 -9.11 -8.31
CA ARG A 79 16.83 -9.94 -7.20
C ARG A 79 17.37 -9.04 -6.11
N THR A 80 17.26 -9.43 -4.85
CA THR A 80 17.71 -8.62 -3.71
C THR A 80 18.82 -9.31 -2.92
N THR A 81 19.83 -8.54 -2.52
CA THR A 81 20.85 -8.96 -1.57
C THR A 81 20.93 -7.99 -0.40
N TYR A 82 21.11 -8.54 0.80
CA TYR A 82 21.28 -7.77 2.03
C TYR A 82 22.69 -7.98 2.59
N GLN A 83 23.37 -6.89 2.92
CA GLN A 83 24.67 -6.88 3.60
C GLN A 83 24.45 -6.44 5.04
N SER A 84 24.64 -7.37 5.98
CA SER A 84 24.34 -7.12 7.39
C SER A 84 25.37 -6.20 8.06
N GLU A 85 26.60 -6.15 7.54
CA GLU A 85 27.71 -5.37 8.11
C GLU A 85 27.45 -3.86 8.07
N ASP A 86 26.78 -3.38 7.02
CA ASP A 86 26.45 -1.96 6.85
C ASP A 86 24.94 -1.69 6.71
N ALA A 87 24.12 -2.72 6.90
CA ALA A 87 22.67 -2.72 6.72
C ALA A 87 22.23 -2.19 5.34
N SER A 88 22.97 -2.54 4.30
CA SER A 88 22.70 -2.09 2.93
C SER A 88 21.99 -3.15 2.08
N TRP A 89 21.19 -2.66 1.15
CA TRP A 89 20.44 -3.47 0.20
C TRP A 89 20.93 -3.17 -1.22
N THR A 90 21.13 -4.23 -2.00
CA THR A 90 21.42 -4.14 -3.43
C THR A 90 20.35 -4.89 -4.20
N VAL A 91 19.91 -4.31 -5.31
CA VAL A 91 19.10 -5.01 -6.30
C VAL A 91 19.94 -5.35 -7.52
N LEU A 92 19.67 -6.52 -8.09
CA LEU A 92 20.32 -7.05 -9.28
C LEU A 92 19.27 -7.35 -10.35
N TYR A 93 19.61 -7.14 -11.61
CA TYR A 93 18.84 -7.57 -12.76
C TYR A 93 19.77 -8.30 -13.72
N ASP A 94 19.39 -9.50 -14.13
CA ASP A 94 20.11 -10.26 -15.15
C ASP A 94 19.29 -10.31 -16.44
N VAL A 95 19.95 -9.94 -17.54
CA VAL A 95 19.40 -10.14 -18.89
C VAL A 95 19.33 -11.64 -19.16
N PRO A 96 18.15 -12.21 -19.48
CA PRO A 96 18.04 -13.63 -19.82
C PRO A 96 18.93 -14.01 -21.00
N ASN A 97 19.67 -15.12 -20.88
CA ASN A 97 20.53 -15.65 -21.93
C ASN A 97 19.85 -16.77 -22.76
N GLY A 98 18.53 -16.94 -22.61
CA GLY A 98 17.77 -17.94 -23.35
C GLY A 98 16.42 -18.27 -22.70
N SER A 99 15.72 -19.25 -23.27
CA SER A 99 14.45 -19.76 -22.74
C SER A 99 14.59 -20.31 -21.33
N ASP A 100 15.69 -20.99 -21.03
CA ASP A 100 15.86 -21.70 -19.75
C ASP A 100 15.92 -20.72 -18.57
N ASP A 101 16.54 -19.56 -18.75
CA ASP A 101 16.58 -18.49 -17.74
C ASP A 101 15.19 -17.88 -17.51
N ILE A 102 14.41 -17.73 -18.59
CA ILE A 102 13.03 -17.23 -18.54
C ILE A 102 12.16 -18.25 -17.79
N ASP A 103 12.28 -19.52 -18.14
CA ASP A 103 11.50 -20.60 -17.57
C ASP A 103 11.80 -20.78 -16.08
N THR A 104 13.08 -20.66 -15.70
CA THR A 104 13.53 -20.64 -14.30
C THR A 104 12.92 -19.47 -13.53
N TRP A 105 12.97 -18.26 -14.09
CA TRP A 105 12.37 -17.09 -13.46
C TRP A 105 10.85 -17.24 -13.29
N VAL A 106 10.14 -17.72 -14.31
CA VAL A 106 8.69 -17.96 -14.21
C VAL A 106 8.41 -18.99 -13.12
N ALA A 107 9.15 -20.10 -13.08
CA ALA A 107 8.95 -21.14 -12.07
C ALA A 107 9.13 -20.63 -10.63
N GLN A 108 10.00 -19.64 -10.43
CA GLN A 108 10.26 -19.04 -9.11
C GLN A 108 9.30 -17.90 -8.73
N THR A 109 8.68 -17.24 -9.72
CA THR A 109 7.91 -16.01 -9.48
C THR A 109 6.42 -16.11 -9.78
N LEU A 110 5.99 -17.05 -10.63
CA LEU A 110 4.57 -17.32 -10.89
C LEU A 110 4.12 -18.51 -10.05
N VAL A 111 3.39 -18.21 -8.97
CA VAL A 111 2.89 -19.22 -8.03
C VAL A 111 1.42 -19.46 -8.31
N TRP A 112 1.07 -20.69 -8.69
CA TRP A 112 -0.30 -21.14 -8.83
C TRP A 112 -0.73 -21.89 -7.56
N ARG A 113 -1.72 -21.37 -6.83
CA ARG A 113 -2.26 -22.04 -5.65
C ARG A 113 -3.33 -23.04 -6.05
N GLU A 114 -3.28 -24.23 -5.46
CA GLU A 114 -4.29 -25.27 -5.66
C GLU A 114 -5.54 -25.03 -4.82
N THR A 115 -5.39 -24.39 -3.66
CA THR A 115 -6.48 -24.16 -2.72
C THR A 115 -7.30 -22.94 -3.10
N LYS A 116 -8.63 -23.07 -2.97
CA LYS A 116 -9.52 -21.92 -2.99
C LYS A 116 -9.23 -21.07 -1.76
N VAL A 117 -9.04 -19.77 -1.98
CA VAL A 117 -8.70 -18.84 -0.92
C VAL A 117 -9.81 -17.80 -0.81
N ASP A 118 -10.35 -17.58 0.40
CA ASP A 118 -11.08 -16.33 0.64
C ASP A 118 -10.06 -15.20 0.77
N CYS A 119 -10.19 -14.22 -0.11
CA CYS A 119 -9.33 -13.06 -0.22
C CYS A 119 -9.25 -12.19 1.05
N LEU A 120 -10.23 -12.29 1.97
CA LEU A 120 -10.25 -11.57 3.23
C LEU A 120 -9.65 -12.35 4.41
N GLU A 121 -9.57 -13.67 4.31
CA GLU A 121 -9.16 -14.55 5.41
C GLU A 121 -7.68 -14.94 5.35
N TYR A 122 -7.06 -14.82 4.17
CA TYR A 122 -5.70 -15.31 3.93
C TYR A 122 -4.75 -14.18 3.53
N ASP A 123 -3.68 -14.01 4.30
CA ASP A 123 -2.57 -13.12 3.99
C ASP A 123 -1.44 -13.89 3.26
N LEU A 124 -0.24 -13.31 3.18
CA LEU A 124 1.00 -13.98 2.77
C LEU A 124 1.41 -15.06 3.78
N ASP A 125 0.71 -16.18 3.76
CA ASP A 125 1.04 -17.36 4.59
C ASP A 125 2.40 -17.96 4.23
N GLU A 126 2.75 -17.91 2.94
CA GLU A 126 4.05 -18.36 2.45
C GLU A 126 5.04 -17.20 2.49
N LYS A 127 6.08 -17.35 3.32
CA LYS A 127 7.23 -16.43 3.40
C LYS A 127 8.37 -17.07 2.64
N TRP A 128 9.16 -16.26 1.94
CA TRP A 128 10.30 -16.74 1.16
C TRP A 128 11.54 -15.91 1.42
N GLU A 129 12.71 -16.50 1.17
CA GLU A 129 13.98 -15.80 1.27
C GLU A 129 14.10 -14.77 0.14
N PHE A 130 14.70 -13.62 0.45
CA PHE A 130 14.92 -12.52 -0.49
C PHE A 130 16.20 -11.72 -0.18
N THR A 131 17.12 -12.29 0.59
CA THR A 131 18.30 -11.60 1.11
C THR A 131 19.61 -12.05 0.47
N HIS A 132 19.60 -13.12 -0.33
CA HIS A 132 20.80 -13.76 -0.90
C HIS A 132 20.76 -13.88 -2.42
N GLY A 133 19.96 -13.03 -3.08
CA GLY A 133 19.87 -12.95 -4.54
C GLY A 133 18.66 -13.66 -5.11
N GLU A 134 17.62 -13.88 -4.30
CA GLU A 134 16.32 -14.39 -4.73
C GLU A 134 15.42 -13.26 -5.28
N TYR A 135 14.34 -13.65 -5.96
CA TYR A 135 13.30 -12.73 -6.43
C TYR A 135 12.35 -12.37 -5.28
N PRO A 136 12.30 -11.10 -4.84
CA PRO A 136 11.45 -10.68 -3.74
C PRO A 136 9.98 -10.54 -4.15
N LEU A 137 9.69 -10.27 -5.43
CA LEU A 137 8.34 -10.07 -5.95
C LEU A 137 7.83 -11.35 -6.61
N ARG A 138 6.63 -11.79 -6.21
CA ARG A 138 5.93 -12.94 -6.79
C ARG A 138 4.57 -12.52 -7.36
N LEU A 139 4.17 -13.16 -8.45
CA LEU A 139 2.84 -13.17 -9.01
C LEU A 139 2.12 -14.43 -8.51
N ILE A 140 1.12 -14.25 -7.65
CA ILE A 140 0.37 -15.35 -7.03
C ILE A 140 -1.02 -15.40 -7.64
N VAL A 141 -1.45 -16.59 -8.06
CA VAL A 141 -2.78 -16.83 -8.59
C VAL A 141 -3.50 -17.82 -7.70
N SER A 142 -4.71 -17.47 -7.29
CA SER A 142 -5.56 -18.34 -6.49
C SER A 142 -6.91 -18.53 -7.18
N PRO A 143 -7.41 -19.77 -7.35
CA PRO A 143 -8.77 -19.98 -7.80
C PRO A 143 -9.76 -19.45 -6.74
N MET A 144 -10.71 -18.62 -7.17
CA MET A 144 -11.79 -18.13 -6.29
C MET A 144 -13.05 -18.98 -6.52
N GLU A 145 -13.45 -19.09 -7.78
CA GLU A 145 -14.62 -19.85 -8.21
C GLU A 145 -14.39 -20.31 -9.65
N VAL A 146 -13.73 -21.46 -9.80
CA VAL A 146 -13.33 -22.00 -11.11
C VAL A 146 -14.53 -22.21 -12.04
N ALA A 147 -15.67 -22.64 -11.48
CA ALA A 147 -16.92 -22.83 -12.22
C ALA A 147 -17.46 -21.54 -12.87
N THR A 148 -17.07 -20.36 -12.36
CA THR A 148 -17.44 -19.05 -12.94
C THR A 148 -16.24 -18.34 -13.57
N GLY A 149 -15.10 -19.01 -13.68
CA GLY A 149 -13.85 -18.49 -14.25
C GLY A 149 -13.23 -17.38 -13.40
N ARG A 150 -13.45 -17.37 -12.08
CA ARG A 150 -12.94 -16.32 -11.18
C ARG A 150 -11.63 -16.72 -10.53
N TYR A 151 -10.64 -15.82 -10.64
CA TYR A 151 -9.30 -15.97 -10.09
C TYR A 151 -8.89 -14.70 -9.37
N MET A 152 -8.16 -14.84 -8.26
CA MET A 152 -7.45 -13.73 -7.64
C MET A 152 -6.02 -13.71 -8.17
N ILE A 153 -5.60 -12.60 -8.76
CA ILE A 153 -4.23 -12.38 -9.23
C ILE A 153 -3.59 -11.33 -8.34
N SER A 154 -2.48 -11.68 -7.69
CA SER A 154 -1.83 -10.84 -6.67
C SER A 154 -0.35 -10.63 -6.97
N LEU A 155 0.12 -9.40 -6.82
CA LEU A 155 1.55 -9.09 -6.73
C LEU A 155 1.92 -8.95 -5.25
N ALA A 156 2.90 -9.72 -4.81
CA ALA A 156 3.29 -9.82 -3.41
C ALA A 156 4.80 -9.77 -3.21
N GLY A 157 5.25 -9.10 -2.14
CA GLY A 157 6.65 -9.12 -1.72
C GLY A 157 6.95 -8.12 -0.60
N PRO A 158 8.23 -8.00 -0.21
CA PRO A 158 8.70 -6.91 0.64
C PRO A 158 8.22 -5.56 0.10
N HIS A 159 7.67 -4.71 0.98
CA HIS A 159 7.05 -3.45 0.56
C HIS A 159 8.03 -2.54 -0.18
N GLY A 160 9.33 -2.59 0.14
CA GLY A 160 10.34 -1.78 -0.53
C GLY A 160 10.55 -2.12 -2.01
N MET A 161 9.97 -3.23 -2.49
CA MET A 161 10.04 -3.68 -3.88
C MET A 161 8.80 -3.31 -4.70
N ILE A 162 7.70 -2.91 -4.06
CA ILE A 162 6.48 -2.49 -4.76
C ILE A 162 5.60 -1.65 -3.84
N ASP A 163 5.14 -0.49 -4.31
CA ASP A 163 4.10 0.26 -3.61
C ASP A 163 2.69 0.01 -4.17
N GLY A 164 1.67 0.46 -3.43
CA GLY A 164 0.28 0.23 -3.79
C GLY A 164 -0.11 0.80 -5.14
N ARG A 165 0.34 2.01 -5.49
CA ARG A 165 0.07 2.60 -6.81
C ARG A 165 0.63 1.71 -7.92
N MET A 166 1.89 1.30 -7.79
CA MET A 166 2.56 0.50 -8.80
C MET A 166 1.92 -0.87 -8.96
N SER A 167 1.49 -1.50 -7.86
CA SER A 167 0.84 -2.81 -7.93
C SER A 167 -0.37 -2.81 -8.87
N MET A 168 -1.15 -1.73 -8.89
CA MET A 168 -2.32 -1.63 -9.78
C MET A 168 -1.94 -1.29 -11.20
N ILE A 169 -0.91 -0.48 -11.40
CA ILE A 169 -0.40 -0.18 -12.74
C ILE A 169 0.09 -1.48 -13.40
N LEU A 170 0.89 -2.28 -12.69
CA LEU A 170 1.38 -3.56 -13.17
C LEU A 170 0.25 -4.57 -13.40
N LEU A 171 -0.71 -4.68 -12.47
CA LEU A 171 -1.84 -5.58 -12.64
C LEU A 171 -2.76 -5.15 -13.79
N ASN A 172 -2.94 -3.85 -14.03
CA ASN A 172 -3.67 -3.34 -15.20
C ASN A 172 -3.01 -3.77 -16.51
N ASP A 173 -1.69 -3.60 -16.62
CA ASP A 173 -0.92 -4.03 -17.79
C ASP A 173 -0.94 -5.55 -17.96
N LEU A 174 -0.84 -6.30 -16.86
CA LEU A 174 -0.91 -7.75 -16.86
C LEU A 174 -2.28 -8.24 -17.33
N VAL A 175 -3.37 -7.65 -16.83
CA VAL A 175 -4.76 -7.96 -17.23
C VAL A 175 -4.97 -7.64 -18.72
N GLY A 176 -4.45 -6.51 -19.19
CA GLY A 176 -4.50 -6.18 -20.62
C GLY A 176 -3.72 -7.16 -21.49
N SER A 177 -2.52 -7.53 -21.07
CA SER A 177 -1.75 -8.56 -21.77
C SER A 177 -2.45 -9.92 -21.72
N LEU A 178 -3.03 -10.30 -20.58
CA LEU A 178 -3.76 -11.56 -20.42
C LEU A 178 -4.97 -11.62 -21.36
N ASN A 179 -5.71 -10.52 -21.49
CA ASN A 179 -6.79 -10.38 -22.47
C ASN A 179 -6.30 -10.68 -23.89
N ASP A 180 -5.19 -10.06 -24.30
CA ASP A 180 -4.65 -10.22 -25.65
C ASP A 180 -4.18 -11.66 -25.92
N GLN A 181 -3.57 -12.31 -24.92
CA GLN A 181 -3.13 -13.72 -25.02
C GLN A 181 -4.31 -14.70 -25.10
N ILE A 182 -5.39 -14.47 -24.34
CA ILE A 182 -6.55 -15.38 -24.33
C ILE A 182 -7.36 -15.25 -25.63
N TYR A 183 -7.58 -14.02 -26.12
CA TYR A 183 -8.51 -13.72 -27.22
C TYR A 183 -7.82 -13.41 -28.56
N GLN A 184 -6.50 -13.60 -28.66
CA GLN A 184 -5.73 -13.59 -29.92
C GLN A 184 -5.80 -12.27 -30.71
N ALA A 185 -5.79 -11.12 -30.04
CA ALA A 185 -5.71 -9.82 -30.72
C ALA A 185 -4.30 -9.49 -31.26
N ALA A 186 -3.27 -10.28 -30.90
CA ALA A 186 -1.90 -10.14 -31.39
C ALA A 186 -1.28 -11.52 -31.69
N PRO A 187 -0.36 -11.63 -32.68
CA PRO A 187 0.35 -12.87 -32.93
C PRO A 187 1.09 -13.35 -31.68
N ALA A 188 1.00 -14.66 -31.42
CA ALA A 188 1.79 -15.31 -30.39
C ALA A 188 3.28 -15.04 -30.67
N ASN A 189 3.95 -14.35 -29.74
CA ASN A 189 5.34 -13.88 -29.80
C ASN A 189 5.63 -12.68 -30.73
N PRO A 190 5.62 -11.43 -30.21
CA PRO A 190 6.72 -10.53 -30.59
C PRO A 190 8.02 -11.25 -30.25
N THR A 191 8.96 -11.35 -31.18
CA THR A 191 10.31 -11.83 -30.87
C THR A 191 10.90 -10.89 -29.82
N ILE A 192 10.82 -11.26 -28.54
CA ILE A 192 11.32 -10.45 -27.44
C ILE A 192 12.83 -10.35 -27.60
N ARG A 193 13.32 -9.13 -27.74
CA ARG A 193 14.75 -8.83 -27.78
C ARG A 193 15.20 -8.49 -26.36
N TRP A 194 15.66 -9.52 -25.66
CA TRP A 194 16.26 -9.36 -24.33
C TRP A 194 17.52 -8.51 -24.40
N GLY A 195 17.74 -7.70 -23.37
CA GLY A 195 18.75 -6.66 -23.32
C GLY A 195 18.21 -5.27 -23.67
N GLU A 196 17.18 -5.15 -24.52
CA GLU A 196 16.55 -3.85 -24.82
C GLU A 196 15.73 -3.31 -23.63
N GLU A 197 15.36 -4.17 -22.69
CA GLU A 197 14.63 -3.77 -21.49
C GLU A 197 15.47 -3.07 -20.44
N THR A 198 16.79 -3.24 -20.45
CA THR A 198 17.67 -2.67 -19.42
C THR A 198 17.63 -1.14 -19.40
N ALA A 199 17.27 -0.50 -20.51
CA ALA A 199 17.02 0.94 -20.58
C ALA A 199 15.87 1.41 -19.66
N ARG A 200 14.97 0.51 -19.25
CA ARG A 200 13.83 0.78 -18.34
C ARG A 200 14.14 0.48 -16.87
N LEU A 201 15.40 0.18 -16.53
CA LEU A 201 15.86 0.02 -15.15
C LEU A 201 16.07 1.38 -14.48
N ALA A 202 15.03 1.86 -13.79
CA ALA A 202 15.06 3.17 -13.14
C ALA A 202 15.98 3.21 -11.90
N SER A 203 16.59 4.38 -11.68
CA SER A 203 17.32 4.69 -10.44
C SER A 203 16.38 4.77 -9.23
N THR A 204 16.93 4.85 -8.01
CA THR A 204 16.12 5.16 -6.83
C THR A 204 15.45 6.54 -6.94
N GLY A 205 14.30 6.72 -6.29
CA GLY A 205 13.49 7.95 -6.39
C GLY A 205 14.26 9.23 -6.04
N ALA A 206 15.20 9.18 -5.09
CA ALA A 206 16.01 10.34 -4.72
C ALA A 206 16.88 10.85 -5.88
N ILE A 207 17.40 9.95 -6.72
CA ILE A 207 18.16 10.31 -7.94
C ILE A 207 17.24 10.83 -9.04
N LEU A 208 16.04 10.25 -9.17
CA LEU A 208 15.04 10.65 -10.17
C LEU A 208 14.52 12.08 -9.98
N THR A 209 14.81 12.73 -8.85
CA THR A 209 14.52 14.16 -8.65
C THR A 209 15.38 15.08 -9.51
N GLY A 210 16.55 14.60 -9.99
CA GLY A 210 17.55 15.40 -10.69
C GLY A 210 18.37 16.34 -9.79
N LEU A 211 18.14 16.36 -8.48
CA LEU A 211 18.93 17.16 -7.54
C LEU A 211 20.14 16.37 -7.05
N ASP A 212 21.28 17.07 -6.86
CA ASP A 212 22.42 16.48 -6.20
C ASP A 212 22.11 16.31 -4.71
N MET A 213 21.87 15.06 -4.31
CA MET A 213 21.55 14.71 -2.93
C MET A 213 22.57 15.34 -1.99
N ASP A 214 23.87 15.23 -2.28
CA ASP A 214 24.98 15.62 -1.40
C ASP A 214 25.00 17.12 -1.10
N THR A 215 24.36 17.94 -1.94
CA THR A 215 24.23 19.39 -1.76
C THR A 215 22.99 19.83 -0.97
N ILE A 216 22.00 18.95 -0.77
CA ILE A 216 20.78 19.29 -0.05
C ILE A 216 21.13 19.53 1.43
N PRO A 217 20.91 20.75 1.96
CA PRO A 217 21.26 21.07 3.33
C PRO A 217 20.40 20.27 4.30
N LYS A 218 21.02 19.85 5.41
CA LYS A 218 20.25 19.29 6.53
C LYS A 218 19.31 20.38 7.06
N PRO A 219 18.05 20.04 7.38
CA PRO A 219 17.15 21.00 7.99
C PRO A 219 17.77 21.54 9.28
N ALA A 220 17.67 22.84 9.48
CA ALA A 220 18.06 23.45 10.75
C ALA A 220 17.24 22.79 11.86
N ILE A 221 17.89 22.45 12.97
CA ILE A 221 17.20 21.96 14.16
C ILE A 221 16.34 23.12 14.66
N THR A 222 15.04 23.07 14.37
CA THR A 222 14.09 24.02 14.92
C THR A 222 13.80 23.65 16.37
N LYS A 223 13.51 24.65 17.21
CA LYS A 223 13.08 24.43 18.59
C LYS A 223 11.91 23.44 18.57
N GLU A 224 12.06 22.31 19.27
CA GLU A 224 11.01 21.30 19.34
C GLU A 224 9.76 21.93 19.95
N GLU A 225 8.70 22.02 19.15
CA GLU A 225 7.37 22.27 19.68
C GLU A 225 6.99 21.08 20.56
N GLU A 226 6.23 21.34 21.62
CA GLU A 226 5.78 20.28 22.52
C GLU A 226 4.95 19.25 21.75
N PHE A 227 5.44 18.02 21.66
CA PHE A 227 4.79 16.93 20.95
C PHE A 227 4.35 15.82 21.92
N VAL A 228 3.04 15.79 22.22
CA VAL A 228 2.42 14.73 23.04
C VAL A 228 1.39 13.98 22.19
N PRO A 229 1.74 12.83 21.58
CA PRO A 229 0.84 12.07 20.73
C PRO A 229 -0.15 11.22 21.53
N PHE A 230 -1.35 11.02 20.98
CA PHE A 230 -2.30 10.02 21.48
C PHE A 230 -1.84 8.61 21.10
N LEU A 231 -1.10 7.97 22.01
CA LEU A 231 -0.61 6.60 21.89
C LEU A 231 -1.23 5.72 23.00
N PRO A 232 -2.43 5.18 22.80
CA PRO A 232 -3.06 4.31 23.77
C PRO A 232 -2.23 3.04 24.01
N PRO A 233 -2.29 2.44 25.22
CA PRO A 233 -1.67 1.14 25.46
C PRO A 233 -2.30 0.05 24.57
N PHE A 234 -1.57 -1.04 24.38
CA PHE A 234 -2.05 -2.24 23.69
C PHE A 234 -1.98 -3.44 24.63
N VAL A 235 -2.83 -4.44 24.38
CA VAL A 235 -2.85 -5.70 25.11
C VAL A 235 -2.65 -6.81 24.09
N GLU A 236 -1.80 -7.78 24.42
CA GLU A 236 -1.62 -8.96 23.58
C GLU A 236 -2.91 -9.80 23.57
N ASN A 237 -3.44 -10.02 22.38
CA ASN A 237 -4.51 -10.97 22.12
C ASN A 237 -3.92 -12.39 22.07
N LYS A 238 -3.97 -13.08 23.20
CA LYS A 238 -3.41 -14.44 23.35
C LYS A 238 -4.17 -15.54 22.61
N THR A 239 -5.36 -15.25 22.08
CA THR A 239 -6.20 -16.22 21.37
C THR A 239 -6.15 -16.08 19.85
N GLY A 240 -5.42 -15.09 19.32
CA GLY A 240 -5.25 -14.92 17.88
C GLY A 240 -4.42 -16.05 17.28
N THR A 241 -4.97 -16.74 16.27
CA THR A 241 -4.33 -17.86 15.56
C THR A 241 -3.77 -17.49 14.19
N HIS A 242 -4.05 -16.28 13.71
CA HIS A 242 -3.61 -15.76 12.41
C HIS A 242 -2.69 -14.56 12.60
N ASP A 243 -1.90 -14.20 11.59
CA ASP A 243 -0.98 -13.07 11.70
C ASP A 243 -1.71 -11.72 11.63
N VAL A 244 -2.69 -11.60 10.72
CA VAL A 244 -3.41 -10.36 10.41
C VAL A 244 -4.91 -10.57 10.54
N THR A 245 -5.61 -9.57 11.07
CA THR A 245 -7.07 -9.44 11.00
C THR A 245 -7.42 -8.26 10.10
N MET A 246 -8.32 -8.49 9.14
CA MET A 246 -8.72 -7.51 8.14
C MET A 246 -10.23 -7.26 8.15
N ARG A 247 -10.63 -6.02 7.85
CA ARG A 247 -12.00 -5.67 7.44
C ARG A 247 -11.93 -4.87 6.15
N LEU A 248 -12.75 -5.26 5.17
CA LEU A 248 -12.99 -4.46 3.97
C LEU A 248 -14.30 -3.69 4.14
N VAL A 249 -14.18 -2.39 4.31
CA VAL A 249 -15.32 -1.49 4.42
C VAL A 249 -15.61 -0.90 3.04
N GLU A 250 -16.68 -1.36 2.41
CA GLU A 250 -17.15 -0.84 1.13
C GLU A 250 -18.27 0.18 1.35
N PHE A 251 -18.17 1.31 0.66
CA PHE A 251 -19.21 2.32 0.52
C PHE A 251 -19.69 2.34 -0.93
N ASP A 252 -21.00 2.24 -1.12
CA ASP A 252 -21.60 2.18 -2.46
C ASP A 252 -21.36 3.45 -3.30
N SER A 253 -21.78 3.40 -4.56
CA SER A 253 -21.58 4.50 -5.51
C SER A 253 -22.32 5.77 -5.13
N ALA A 254 -23.51 5.68 -4.52
CA ALA A 254 -24.29 6.84 -4.11
C ALA A 254 -23.61 7.56 -2.94
N ARG A 255 -23.22 6.81 -1.91
CA ARG A 255 -22.46 7.29 -0.75
C ARG A 255 -21.11 7.89 -1.14
N THR A 256 -20.39 7.21 -2.04
CA THR A 256 -19.11 7.70 -2.57
C THR A 256 -19.26 9.00 -3.35
N SER A 257 -20.28 9.10 -4.19
CA SER A 257 -20.58 10.32 -4.96
C SER A 257 -20.97 11.48 -4.04
N ALA A 258 -21.80 11.23 -3.03
CA ALA A 258 -22.19 12.22 -2.03
C ALA A 258 -20.96 12.75 -1.28
N LEU A 259 -20.03 11.88 -0.85
CA LEU A 259 -18.78 12.33 -0.23
C LEU A 259 -17.97 13.22 -1.16
N ARG A 260 -17.82 12.83 -2.44
CA ARG A 260 -17.09 13.64 -3.44
C ARG A 260 -17.69 15.02 -3.62
N GLU A 261 -19.02 15.12 -3.65
CA GLU A 261 -19.73 16.39 -3.71
C GLU A 261 -19.48 17.26 -2.49
N ARG A 262 -19.56 16.69 -1.28
CA ARG A 262 -19.23 17.40 -0.04
C ARG A 262 -17.78 17.88 -0.02
N CYS A 263 -16.83 17.04 -0.46
CA CYS A 263 -15.42 17.41 -0.59
C CYS A 263 -15.23 18.60 -1.53
N ARG A 264 -15.86 18.56 -2.72
CA ARG A 264 -15.84 19.67 -3.68
C ARG A 264 -16.41 20.96 -3.08
N GLY A 265 -17.56 20.87 -2.41
CA GLY A 265 -18.22 22.01 -1.78
C GLY A 265 -17.41 22.65 -0.64
N ASN A 266 -16.48 21.90 -0.02
CA ASN A 266 -15.61 22.39 1.05
C ASN A 266 -14.15 22.60 0.59
N HIS A 267 -13.86 22.51 -0.71
CA HIS A 267 -12.52 22.67 -1.28
C HIS A 267 -11.44 21.74 -0.67
N ILE A 268 -11.84 20.53 -0.28
CA ILE A 268 -10.91 19.51 0.22
C ILE A 268 -10.90 18.26 -0.65
N THR A 269 -9.84 17.46 -0.56
CA THR A 269 -9.75 16.18 -1.28
C THR A 269 -10.47 15.08 -0.51
N VAL A 270 -10.85 14.01 -1.22
CA VAL A 270 -11.42 12.81 -0.58
C VAL A 270 -10.42 12.19 0.40
N THR A 271 -9.12 12.22 0.10
CA THR A 271 -8.06 11.75 1.01
C THR A 271 -8.11 12.46 2.36
N VAL A 272 -8.19 13.79 2.37
CA VAL A 272 -8.29 14.58 3.60
C VAL A 272 -9.57 14.24 4.37
N ALA A 273 -10.70 14.11 3.68
CA ALA A 273 -11.96 13.78 4.32
C ALA A 273 -11.94 12.37 4.94
N VAL A 274 -11.41 11.37 4.24
CA VAL A 274 -11.30 9.98 4.74
C VAL A 274 -10.33 9.90 5.91
N ASP A 275 -9.19 10.59 5.86
CA ASP A 275 -8.25 10.63 6.98
C ASP A 275 -8.87 11.30 8.22
N ALA A 276 -9.67 12.35 8.04
CA ALA A 276 -10.42 12.99 9.12
C ALA A 276 -11.48 12.06 9.72
N ILE A 277 -12.27 11.37 8.89
CA ILE A 277 -13.24 10.36 9.32
C ILE A 277 -12.53 9.23 10.08
N PHE A 278 -11.40 8.74 9.55
CA PHE A 278 -10.62 7.68 10.16
C PHE A 278 -10.02 8.10 11.51
N ALA A 279 -9.55 9.34 11.67
CA ALA A 279 -9.06 9.85 12.95
C ALA A 279 -10.14 9.85 14.04
N LEU A 280 -11.36 10.29 13.70
CA LEU A 280 -12.51 10.26 14.63
C LEU A 280 -12.93 8.82 14.96
N ALA A 281 -13.04 7.97 13.95
CA ALA A 281 -13.38 6.56 14.11
C ALA A 281 -12.35 5.81 14.96
N HIS A 282 -11.06 6.06 14.74
CA HIS A 282 -9.97 5.49 15.53
C HIS A 282 -10.05 5.90 17.00
N ALA A 283 -10.24 7.19 17.28
CA ALA A 283 -10.37 7.67 18.66
C ALA A 283 -11.60 7.06 19.36
N GLU A 284 -12.76 7.04 18.69
CA GLU A 284 -13.97 6.41 19.23
C GLU A 284 -13.80 4.91 19.48
N ALA A 285 -13.27 4.16 18.51
CA ALA A 285 -13.07 2.72 18.64
C ALA A 285 -12.08 2.38 19.76
N VAL A 286 -10.96 3.11 19.88
CA VAL A 286 -10.00 2.92 20.97
C VAL A 286 -10.66 3.13 22.34
N LEU A 287 -11.48 4.16 22.50
CA LEU A 287 -12.16 4.45 23.77
C LEU A 287 -13.21 3.39 24.12
N LEU A 288 -14.00 2.95 23.13
CA LEU A 288 -14.97 1.85 23.30
C LEU A 288 -14.28 0.54 23.70
N ASN A 289 -13.20 0.20 23.01
CA ASN A 289 -12.42 -1.00 23.30
C ASN A 289 -11.80 -0.92 24.70
N ALA A 290 -11.27 0.25 25.08
CA ALA A 290 -10.71 0.44 26.41
C ALA A 290 -11.77 0.29 27.50
N ALA A 291 -12.99 0.79 27.29
CA ALA A 291 -14.09 0.60 28.22
C ALA A 291 -14.52 -0.86 28.34
N ALA A 292 -14.53 -1.61 27.23
CA ALA A 292 -14.84 -3.04 27.22
C ALA A 292 -13.79 -3.87 27.98
N ILE A 293 -12.50 -3.52 27.86
CA ILE A 293 -11.42 -4.19 28.59
C ILE A 293 -11.42 -3.81 30.08
N GLY A 294 -11.67 -2.53 30.39
CA GLY A 294 -11.76 -2.01 31.75
C GLY A 294 -10.41 -1.91 32.50
N GLY A 295 -10.51 -1.72 33.82
CA GLY A 295 -9.36 -1.72 34.74
C GLY A 295 -8.25 -0.73 34.38
N ALA A 296 -7.00 -1.15 34.56
CA ALA A 296 -5.81 -0.32 34.31
C ALA A 296 -5.64 0.09 32.84
N HIS A 297 -6.17 -0.72 31.91
CA HIS A 297 -6.12 -0.41 30.49
C HIS A 297 -7.04 0.76 30.14
N TYR A 298 -8.26 0.78 30.70
CA TYR A 298 -9.17 1.93 30.56
C TYR A 298 -8.53 3.21 31.12
N THR A 299 -8.07 3.19 32.37
CA THR A 299 -7.46 4.36 33.02
C THR A 299 -6.29 4.92 32.21
N SER A 300 -5.36 4.06 31.75
CA SER A 300 -4.22 4.47 30.94
C SER A 300 -4.62 5.04 29.58
N THR A 301 -5.66 4.50 28.95
CA THR A 301 -6.17 4.99 27.67
C THR A 301 -6.84 6.36 27.82
N ILE A 302 -7.63 6.57 28.88
CA ILE A 302 -8.24 7.86 29.19
C ILE A 302 -7.17 8.92 29.51
N ASP A 303 -6.13 8.53 30.24
CA ASP A 303 -4.99 9.41 30.53
C ASP A 303 -4.29 9.86 29.25
N ALA A 304 -3.95 8.91 28.36
CA ALA A 304 -3.36 9.20 27.06
C ALA A 304 -4.27 10.11 26.20
N TYR A 305 -5.57 9.81 26.16
CA TYR A 305 -6.57 10.58 25.41
C TYR A 305 -6.69 12.03 25.91
N THR A 306 -6.67 12.23 27.24
CA THR A 306 -6.86 13.54 27.87
C THR A 306 -5.60 14.40 27.76
N LYS A 307 -4.42 13.81 27.97
CA LYS A 307 -3.14 14.52 27.97
C LYS A 307 -2.57 14.77 26.58
N ALA A 308 -2.96 13.98 25.57
CA ALA A 308 -2.45 14.16 24.22
C ALA A 308 -2.78 15.55 23.67
N ILE A 309 -1.79 16.16 23.02
CA ILE A 309 -1.92 17.40 22.27
C ILE A 309 -2.20 17.08 20.80
N HIS A 310 -1.67 15.96 20.31
CA HIS A 310 -1.76 15.55 18.91
C HIS A 310 -2.43 14.19 18.75
N TRP A 311 -3.34 14.09 17.77
CA TRP A 311 -3.56 12.80 17.10
C TRP A 311 -2.48 12.67 16.04
N PHE A 312 -1.80 11.54 16.03
CA PHE A 312 -0.58 11.33 15.26
C PHE A 312 -0.73 10.15 14.33
N MET A 313 -0.35 10.35 13.07
CA MET A 313 -0.18 9.28 12.09
C MET A 313 1.26 9.33 11.60
N PRO A 314 2.11 8.34 11.92
CA PRO A 314 3.55 8.39 11.64
C PRO A 314 3.85 8.34 10.14
N LEU A 315 2.91 7.84 9.35
CA LEU A 315 3.09 7.65 7.92
C LEU A 315 1.79 7.97 7.17
N SER A 316 1.85 9.03 6.38
CA SER A 316 1.00 9.30 5.22
C SER A 316 1.87 9.29 3.98
N CYS A 317 1.27 8.92 2.84
CA CYS A 317 1.99 8.61 1.62
C CYS A 317 1.61 9.57 0.48
N LYS A 318 2.61 9.96 -0.32
CA LYS A 318 2.43 10.65 -1.60
C LYS A 318 3.18 9.90 -2.69
N ASP A 319 2.52 9.65 -3.82
CA ASP A 319 3.19 9.18 -5.03
C ASP A 319 4.02 10.32 -5.65
N GLN A 320 5.34 10.10 -5.79
CA GLN A 320 6.25 11.10 -6.34
C GLN A 320 6.44 10.96 -7.84
N ARG A 321 6.05 9.83 -8.46
CA ARG A 321 6.24 9.59 -9.90
C ARG A 321 5.69 10.73 -10.76
N PRO A 322 4.48 11.26 -10.54
CA PRO A 322 3.96 12.35 -11.39
C PRO A 322 4.79 13.63 -11.34
N SER A 323 5.65 13.79 -10.33
CA SER A 323 6.49 14.98 -10.19
C SER A 323 7.89 14.83 -10.79
N TRP A 324 8.39 13.60 -10.99
CA TRP A 324 9.75 13.40 -11.49
C TRP A 324 9.90 13.90 -12.93
N PRO A 325 11.03 14.60 -13.26
CA PRO A 325 11.26 15.12 -14.62
C PRO A 325 11.33 14.02 -15.68
N THR A 326 11.91 12.88 -15.33
CA THR A 326 11.89 11.64 -16.10
C THR A 326 11.28 10.53 -15.25
N SER A 327 10.97 9.38 -15.86
CA SER A 327 10.45 8.22 -15.12
C SER A 327 9.11 8.41 -14.41
N SER A 328 8.25 9.29 -14.92
CA SER A 328 6.94 9.56 -14.32
C SER A 328 5.89 8.45 -14.53
N SER A 329 6.19 7.45 -15.36
CA SER A 329 5.30 6.35 -15.73
C SER A 329 6.09 5.08 -16.08
N ILE A 330 5.46 3.91 -15.93
CA ILE A 330 6.03 2.62 -16.39
C ILE A 330 6.25 2.55 -17.90
N HIS A 331 5.55 3.40 -18.67
CA HIS A 331 5.69 3.47 -20.12
C HIS A 331 6.73 4.50 -20.58
N HIS A 332 7.37 5.20 -19.64
CA HIS A 332 8.48 6.08 -19.99
C HIS A 332 9.64 5.25 -20.57
N PRO A 333 10.40 5.75 -21.56
CA PRO A 333 11.54 5.00 -22.13
C PRO A 333 12.58 4.56 -21.09
N GLU A 334 12.75 5.36 -20.03
CA GLU A 334 13.64 5.07 -18.88
C GLU A 334 12.97 4.23 -17.77
N GLY A 335 11.70 3.84 -17.95
CA GLY A 335 10.92 3.15 -16.93
C GLY A 335 10.68 4.00 -15.68
N THR A 336 10.27 3.38 -14.58
CA THR A 336 10.10 3.99 -13.26
C THR A 336 10.41 2.97 -12.17
N THR A 337 10.78 3.43 -10.96
CA THR A 337 10.89 2.52 -9.81
C THR A 337 9.52 1.98 -9.39
N LEU A 338 9.50 0.72 -8.94
CA LEU A 338 8.31 0.08 -8.41
C LEU A 338 7.87 0.64 -7.06
N PHE A 339 8.78 1.32 -6.36
CA PHE A 339 8.51 2.00 -5.10
C PHE A 339 8.90 3.48 -5.22
N GLY A 340 7.90 4.32 -5.50
CA GLY A 340 8.04 5.76 -5.78
C GLY A 340 7.27 6.62 -4.79
N THR A 341 7.10 6.12 -3.57
CA THR A 341 6.32 6.77 -2.52
C THR A 341 7.22 7.62 -1.63
N ASP A 342 6.73 8.80 -1.27
CA ASP A 342 7.24 9.61 -0.16
C ASP A 342 6.35 9.42 1.06
N GLY A 343 6.97 9.24 2.22
CA GLY A 343 6.32 9.04 3.50
C GLY A 343 6.61 10.19 4.45
N PHE A 344 5.58 10.78 5.04
CA PHE A 344 5.70 11.85 6.03
C PHE A 344 4.63 11.72 7.12
N PRO A 345 4.89 12.18 8.35
CA PRO A 345 3.89 12.13 9.42
C PRO A 345 2.79 13.17 9.23
N LEU A 346 1.60 12.88 9.73
CA LEU A 346 0.54 13.86 9.95
C LEU A 346 0.29 14.05 11.45
N GLN A 347 0.06 15.30 11.82
CA GLN A 347 -0.24 15.70 13.18
C GLN A 347 -1.46 16.63 13.15
N THR A 348 -2.53 16.23 13.81
CA THR A 348 -3.71 17.09 13.99
C THR A 348 -3.99 17.31 15.47
N LYS A 349 -4.70 18.39 15.79
CA LYS A 349 -4.96 18.79 17.17
C LYS A 349 -5.88 17.78 17.83
N MET A 350 -5.41 17.13 18.89
CA MET A 350 -6.23 16.19 19.65
C MET A 350 -7.42 16.90 20.29
N ALA A 351 -7.31 18.18 20.65
CA ALA A 351 -8.44 18.98 21.14
C ALA A 351 -9.62 19.03 20.14
N THR A 352 -9.33 19.11 18.84
CA THR A 352 -10.35 19.07 17.78
C THR A 352 -11.01 17.71 17.70
N ILE A 353 -10.20 16.63 17.75
CA ILE A 353 -10.69 15.24 17.78
C ILE A 353 -11.56 14.99 19.02
N ARG A 354 -11.12 15.40 20.21
CA ARG A 354 -11.89 15.24 21.46
C ARG A 354 -13.24 15.94 21.41
N LYS A 355 -13.26 17.18 20.92
CA LYS A 355 -14.50 17.95 20.76
C LYS A 355 -15.43 17.33 19.73
N ALA A 356 -14.89 16.78 18.65
CA ALA A 356 -15.66 16.12 17.62
C ALA A 356 -16.28 14.80 18.10
N VAL A 357 -15.49 13.95 18.77
CA VAL A 357 -15.94 12.66 19.32
C VAL A 357 -16.91 12.87 20.49
N GLY A 358 -16.68 13.90 21.31
CA GLY A 358 -17.55 14.26 22.42
C GLY A 358 -17.66 13.19 23.49
N PHE A 359 -16.56 12.48 23.77
CA PHE A 359 -16.52 11.43 24.79
C PHE A 359 -16.56 12.02 26.20
N SER A 360 -17.48 11.52 27.03
CA SER A 360 -17.58 11.83 28.46
C SER A 360 -17.00 10.68 29.30
N VAL A 361 -15.95 10.97 30.07
CA VAL A 361 -15.31 9.99 30.97
C VAL A 361 -16.29 9.53 32.07
N ASP A 362 -17.11 10.44 32.60
CA ASP A 362 -18.02 10.17 33.72
C ASP A 362 -19.16 9.23 33.35
N THR A 363 -19.68 9.39 32.12
CA THR A 363 -20.85 8.62 31.64
C THR A 363 -20.46 7.51 30.67
N ASN A 364 -19.19 7.45 30.27
CA ASN A 364 -18.68 6.57 29.21
C ASN A 364 -19.56 6.61 27.94
N SER A 365 -19.95 7.83 27.55
CA SER A 365 -20.88 8.08 26.45
C SER A 365 -20.30 9.05 25.42
N PHE A 366 -20.87 9.02 24.22
CA PHE A 366 -20.44 9.84 23.09
C PHE A 366 -21.54 10.84 22.72
N ASN A 367 -21.18 12.11 22.64
CA ASN A 367 -22.00 13.17 22.08
C ASN A 367 -21.30 13.77 20.85
N PRO A 368 -21.36 13.09 19.69
CA PRO A 368 -20.61 13.49 18.51
C PRO A 368 -21.01 14.90 18.05
N CYS A 369 -20.08 15.63 17.45
CA CYS A 369 -20.34 16.94 16.88
C CYS A 369 -21.40 16.89 15.79
N ASN A 370 -21.85 18.05 15.29
CA ASN A 370 -22.64 18.09 14.06
C ASN A 370 -21.75 18.12 12.81
N LYS A 371 -22.33 17.82 11.65
CA LYS A 371 -21.66 17.86 10.33
C LYS A 371 -21.00 19.19 10.01
N GLY A 372 -21.58 20.31 10.45
CA GLY A 372 -21.04 21.65 10.22
C GLY A 372 -19.68 21.79 10.90
N PHE A 373 -19.56 21.33 12.14
CA PHE A 373 -18.29 21.29 12.86
C PHE A 373 -17.28 20.33 12.21
N PHE A 374 -17.71 19.18 11.73
CA PHE A 374 -16.83 18.26 11.00
C PHE A 374 -16.17 18.96 9.79
N TRP A 375 -16.97 19.50 8.87
CA TRP A 375 -16.45 20.07 7.63
C TRP A 375 -15.67 21.38 7.85
N SER A 376 -16.13 22.25 8.76
CA SER A 376 -15.48 23.55 9.00
C SER A 376 -14.27 23.50 9.92
N VAL A 377 -14.17 22.50 10.81
CA VAL A 377 -13.09 22.43 11.82
C VAL A 377 -12.27 21.16 11.68
N VAL A 378 -12.89 19.98 11.79
CA VAL A 378 -12.12 18.71 11.78
C VAL A 378 -11.43 18.49 10.44
N ALA A 379 -12.17 18.62 9.34
CA ALA A 379 -11.64 18.43 8.01
C ALA A 379 -10.65 19.54 7.61
N ALA A 380 -10.88 20.77 8.08
CA ALA A 380 -9.96 21.90 7.89
C ALA A 380 -8.63 21.71 8.64
N ASP A 381 -8.68 21.26 9.90
CA ASP A 381 -7.47 20.92 10.68
C ASP A 381 -6.71 19.75 10.03
N MET A 382 -7.41 18.73 9.51
CA MET A 382 -6.77 17.65 8.76
C MET A 382 -6.16 18.14 7.43
N ALA A 383 -6.83 19.07 6.73
CA ALA A 383 -6.29 19.69 5.52
C ALA A 383 -4.99 20.47 5.83
N ALA A 384 -4.97 21.22 6.94
CA ALA A 384 -3.78 21.93 7.40
C ALA A 384 -2.65 20.96 7.76
N ALA A 385 -2.96 19.85 8.44
CA ALA A 385 -2.00 18.79 8.74
C ALA A 385 -1.39 18.21 7.46
N HIS A 386 -2.20 17.98 6.42
CA HIS A 386 -1.72 17.54 5.10
C HIS A 386 -0.85 18.60 4.42
N ALA A 387 -1.15 19.89 4.57
CA ALA A 387 -0.41 20.98 3.93
C ALA A 387 0.91 21.31 4.64
N ALA A 388 1.05 20.99 5.93
CA ALA A 388 2.19 21.39 6.75
C ALA A 388 3.54 20.79 6.31
N PRO A 389 3.65 19.49 5.95
CA PRO A 389 4.91 18.94 5.46
C PRO A 389 5.31 19.57 4.12
N ARG A 390 6.57 19.99 4.00
CA ARG A 390 7.12 20.37 2.70
C ARG A 390 7.19 19.14 1.78
N LYS A 391 6.63 19.26 0.57
CA LYS A 391 6.53 18.18 -0.42
C LYS A 391 7.35 18.44 -1.69
N ASP A 392 8.25 19.41 -1.63
CA ASP A 392 9.28 19.65 -2.66
C ASP A 392 10.35 18.54 -2.68
N PHE A 393 11.15 18.49 -3.75
CA PHE A 393 12.18 17.47 -3.91
C PHE A 393 13.28 17.52 -2.85
N ALA A 394 13.67 18.71 -2.38
CA ALA A 394 14.67 18.81 -1.33
C ALA A 394 14.17 18.17 -0.02
N ALA A 395 12.90 18.41 0.32
CA ALA A 395 12.26 17.79 1.48
C ALA A 395 12.08 16.28 1.31
N TYR A 396 11.74 15.82 0.11
CA TYR A 396 11.69 14.39 -0.21
C TYR A 396 13.06 13.71 -0.02
N ILE A 397 14.13 14.24 -0.63
CA ILE A 397 15.49 13.71 -0.50
C ILE A 397 15.94 13.69 0.97
N GLN A 398 15.61 14.73 1.72
CA GLN A 398 15.92 14.78 3.15
C GLN A 398 15.25 13.63 3.92
N ARG A 399 13.95 13.39 3.69
CA ARG A 399 13.25 12.25 4.29
C ARG A 399 13.79 10.91 3.80
N GLU A 400 14.25 10.81 2.56
CA GLU A 400 14.92 9.59 2.08
C GLU A 400 16.23 9.34 2.82
N ARG A 401 17.02 10.37 3.12
CA ARG A 401 18.24 10.24 3.92
C ARG A 401 17.97 9.83 5.36
N GLU A 402 16.93 10.39 5.98
CA GLU A 402 16.51 10.02 7.33
C GLU A 402 16.12 8.54 7.38
N LYS A 403 15.31 8.08 6.41
CA LYS A 403 14.95 6.66 6.26
C LYS A 403 16.17 5.77 6.02
N GLN A 404 17.12 6.23 5.20
CA GLN A 404 18.36 5.50 4.96
C GLN A 404 19.21 5.37 6.22
N ALA A 405 19.26 6.41 7.06
CA ALA A 405 19.96 6.36 8.34
C ALA A 405 19.28 5.38 9.31
N MET A 406 17.95 5.32 9.29
CA MET A 406 17.18 4.38 10.13
C MET A 406 17.46 2.92 9.79
N CYS A 407 17.87 2.56 8.57
CA CYS A 407 18.17 1.17 8.20
C CYS A 407 19.20 0.52 9.14
N LYS A 408 20.22 1.28 9.58
CA LYS A 408 21.30 0.78 10.44
C LYS A 408 20.90 0.59 11.89
N SER A 409 19.87 1.30 12.34
CA SER A 409 19.40 1.30 13.73
C SER A 409 17.98 0.75 13.86
N PHE A 410 17.43 0.16 12.78
CA PHE A 410 16.06 -0.32 12.81
C PHE A 410 15.95 -1.49 13.79
N HIS A 411 14.96 -1.39 14.66
CA HIS A 411 14.56 -2.46 15.54
C HIS A 411 13.02 -2.49 15.58
N PRO A 412 12.37 -3.67 15.47
CA PRO A 412 10.91 -3.76 15.44
C PRO A 412 10.21 -3.13 16.64
N SER A 413 10.89 -3.06 17.80
CA SER A 413 10.35 -2.38 18.99
C SER A 413 10.03 -0.90 18.75
N SER A 414 10.70 -0.23 17.80
CA SER A 414 10.39 1.15 17.42
C SER A 414 8.99 1.31 16.81
N MET A 415 8.40 0.21 16.32
CA MET A 415 7.05 0.16 15.76
C MET A 415 6.03 -0.42 16.74
N MET A 416 6.42 -0.72 17.98
CA MET A 416 5.54 -1.20 19.05
C MET A 416 4.71 -0.06 19.67
N VAL A 417 3.98 0.66 18.81
CA VAL A 417 3.12 1.78 19.18
C VAL A 417 1.74 1.60 18.52
N ARG A 418 0.68 1.92 19.26
CA ARG A 418 -0.71 1.87 18.77
C ARG A 418 -1.07 3.18 18.07
N SER A 419 -0.31 3.49 17.02
CA SER A 419 -0.52 4.65 16.16
C SER A 419 -1.12 4.20 14.82
N PRO A 420 -2.13 4.89 14.27
CA PRO A 420 -2.73 4.50 13.00
C PRO A 420 -1.87 4.93 11.80
N ILE A 421 -1.83 4.12 10.75
CA ILE A 421 -1.30 4.46 9.43
C ILE A 421 -2.46 4.57 8.44
N SER A 422 -2.41 5.54 7.53
CA SER A 422 -3.36 5.62 6.44
C SER A 422 -2.70 5.95 5.11
N SER A 423 -3.17 5.29 4.06
CA SER A 423 -2.63 5.41 2.72
C SER A 423 -3.76 5.44 1.69
N SER A 424 -3.76 6.48 0.86
CA SER A 424 -4.69 6.64 -0.24
C SER A 424 -4.07 6.11 -1.53
N ILE A 425 -4.64 5.06 -2.10
CA ILE A 425 -4.38 4.68 -3.50
C ILE A 425 -5.22 5.53 -4.45
N GLY A 426 -6.22 6.28 -4.00
CA GLY A 426 -6.96 7.21 -4.86
C GLY A 426 -7.95 6.53 -5.82
N HIS A 427 -8.35 7.25 -6.88
CA HIS A 427 -9.41 6.84 -7.80
C HIS A 427 -8.82 6.11 -9.01
N LEU A 428 -8.96 4.78 -9.05
CA LEU A 428 -8.26 3.93 -10.02
C LEU A 428 -8.70 4.23 -11.46
N GLU A 429 -10.00 4.41 -11.69
CA GLU A 429 -10.53 4.75 -13.02
C GLU A 429 -10.12 6.16 -13.44
N GLY A 430 -10.03 7.09 -12.49
CA GLY A 430 -9.49 8.43 -12.72
C GLY A 430 -8.01 8.44 -13.11
N LEU A 431 -7.30 7.35 -12.87
CA LEU A 431 -5.92 7.12 -13.30
C LEU A 431 -5.85 6.26 -14.58
N GLY A 432 -6.99 5.94 -15.19
CA GLY A 432 -7.09 5.08 -16.37
C GLY A 432 -6.96 3.58 -16.08
N LEU A 433 -6.84 3.18 -14.81
CA LEU A 433 -6.62 1.78 -14.42
C LEU A 433 -7.93 1.01 -14.45
N PHE A 434 -7.91 -0.17 -15.09
CA PHE A 434 -9.01 -1.13 -15.20
C PHE A 434 -10.31 -0.60 -15.83
N THR A 435 -10.30 0.62 -16.37
CA THR A 435 -11.48 1.26 -16.99
C THR A 435 -12.13 0.41 -18.09
N LYS A 436 -11.33 -0.35 -18.84
CA LYS A 436 -11.78 -1.27 -19.89
C LYS A 436 -12.32 -2.59 -19.37
N TYR A 437 -12.10 -2.88 -18.09
CA TYR A 437 -12.30 -4.18 -17.46
C TYR A 437 -13.24 -4.09 -16.26
N THR A 438 -13.95 -2.98 -16.05
CA THR A 438 -14.94 -2.90 -14.97
C THR A 438 -16.07 -3.93 -15.17
N PRO A 439 -16.81 -4.31 -14.12
CA PRO A 439 -17.96 -5.21 -14.25
C PRO A 439 -19.04 -4.70 -15.22
N SER A 440 -19.12 -3.38 -15.37
CA SER A 440 -20.01 -2.68 -16.30
C SER A 440 -19.48 -2.62 -17.74
N SER A 441 -18.24 -3.02 -17.99
CA SER A 441 -17.63 -3.02 -19.32
C SER A 441 -18.11 -4.20 -20.17
N SER A 442 -18.04 -4.04 -21.50
CA SER A 442 -18.32 -5.13 -22.46
C SER A 442 -17.14 -6.09 -22.67
N SER A 443 -16.09 -6.00 -21.85
CA SER A 443 -14.90 -6.83 -21.98
C SER A 443 -15.17 -8.27 -21.52
N LEU A 444 -14.56 -9.24 -22.21
CA LEU A 444 -14.61 -10.67 -21.87
C LEU A 444 -13.80 -11.00 -20.61
N ILE A 445 -12.85 -10.13 -20.25
CA ILE A 445 -12.21 -10.11 -18.94
C ILE A 445 -12.81 -8.99 -18.11
N GLN A 446 -13.23 -9.32 -16.87
CA GLN A 446 -13.77 -8.35 -15.93
C GLN A 446 -12.98 -8.41 -14.63
N VAL A 447 -12.60 -7.25 -14.10
CA VAL A 447 -12.01 -7.04 -12.79
C VAL A 447 -13.14 -6.67 -11.83
N HIS A 448 -13.56 -7.63 -11.02
CA HIS A 448 -14.70 -7.48 -10.09
C HIS A 448 -14.31 -6.75 -8.81
N ARG A 449 -13.08 -6.94 -8.37
CA ARG A 449 -12.60 -6.42 -7.10
C ARG A 449 -11.12 -6.09 -7.21
N VAL A 450 -10.72 -5.07 -6.48
CA VAL A 450 -9.33 -4.70 -6.24
C VAL A 450 -9.10 -4.74 -4.73
N LEU A 451 -7.95 -5.24 -4.28
CA LEU A 451 -7.59 -5.32 -2.87
C LEU A 451 -6.15 -4.87 -2.64
N PHE A 452 -5.92 -4.24 -1.49
CA PHE A 452 -4.61 -3.83 -1.04
C PHE A 452 -4.39 -4.27 0.39
N ARG A 453 -3.24 -4.87 0.64
CA ARG A 453 -2.85 -5.36 1.96
C ARG A 453 -1.40 -4.97 2.22
N ALA A 454 -1.16 -4.46 3.41
CA ALA A 454 0.16 -4.43 4.02
C ALA A 454 0.07 -5.33 5.24
N ARG A 455 1.08 -6.15 5.55
CA ARG A 455 1.06 -7.11 6.65
C ARG A 455 1.50 -6.48 7.98
N PRO A 456 0.60 -5.95 8.83
CA PRO A 456 0.99 -5.42 10.14
C PRO A 456 1.35 -6.58 11.08
N LEU A 457 2.50 -6.51 11.74
CA LEU A 457 2.88 -7.44 12.83
C LEU A 457 3.09 -6.72 14.16
N THR A 458 2.75 -5.43 14.20
CA THR A 458 2.86 -4.55 15.35
C THR A 458 1.47 -4.08 15.80
N PRO A 459 1.33 -3.40 16.95
CA PRO A 459 0.05 -2.86 17.41
C PRO A 459 -0.58 -1.78 16.52
N THR A 460 0.12 -1.37 15.46
CA THR A 460 -0.35 -0.40 14.47
C THR A 460 -1.54 -0.94 13.67
N MET A 461 -2.55 -0.09 13.49
CA MET A 461 -3.64 -0.33 12.57
C MET A 461 -3.39 0.44 11.26
N THR A 462 -3.62 -0.21 10.13
CA THR A 462 -3.45 0.38 8.80
C THR A 462 -4.80 0.53 8.12
N ASN A 463 -5.08 1.71 7.58
CA ASN A 463 -6.21 1.98 6.68
C ASN A 463 -5.69 2.30 5.27
N ILE A 464 -5.81 1.35 4.35
CA ILE A 464 -5.52 1.58 2.93
C ILE A 464 -6.84 1.80 2.21
N PHE A 465 -7.00 2.91 1.49
CA PHE A 465 -8.27 3.21 0.84
C PHE A 465 -8.13 3.67 -0.63
N TRP A 466 -9.14 3.35 -1.42
CA TRP A 466 -9.18 3.59 -2.86
C TRP A 466 -10.61 3.67 -3.39
N GLN A 467 -10.78 4.23 -4.59
CA GLN A 467 -12.06 4.16 -5.31
C GLN A 467 -11.92 3.24 -6.52
N TYR A 468 -12.90 2.35 -6.69
CA TYR A 468 -13.01 1.44 -7.83
C TYR A 468 -14.47 1.05 -8.06
N ASP A 469 -14.88 0.98 -9.33
CA ASP A 469 -16.24 0.72 -9.80
C ASP A 469 -17.28 1.63 -9.10
N GLY A 470 -16.93 2.91 -8.98
CA GLY A 470 -17.72 3.93 -8.29
C GLY A 470 -17.79 3.79 -6.76
N LYS A 471 -17.21 2.74 -6.16
CA LYS A 471 -17.22 2.50 -4.71
C LYS A 471 -15.96 3.04 -4.05
N LEU A 472 -16.08 3.62 -2.86
CA LEU A 472 -14.96 3.86 -1.96
C LEU A 472 -14.76 2.62 -1.08
N ASN A 473 -13.53 2.14 -1.01
CA ASN A 473 -13.16 0.96 -0.26
C ASN A 473 -12.08 1.36 0.76
N CYS A 474 -12.22 0.87 1.99
CA CYS A 474 -11.22 1.01 3.05
C CYS A 474 -10.85 -0.39 3.56
N SER A 475 -9.58 -0.76 3.41
CA SER A 475 -9.00 -1.97 4.00
C SER A 475 -8.40 -1.62 5.35
N LEU A 476 -9.07 -2.02 6.42
CA LEU A 476 -8.59 -1.93 7.79
C LEU A 476 -7.80 -3.20 8.11
N LEU A 477 -6.50 -3.08 8.37
CA LEU A 477 -5.61 -4.20 8.69
C LEU A 477 -4.96 -3.96 10.04
N ALA A 478 -4.89 -5.01 10.87
CA ALA A 478 -4.14 -4.98 12.12
C ALA A 478 -3.56 -6.36 12.42
N ALA A 479 -2.46 -6.41 13.16
CA ALA A 479 -1.90 -7.68 13.63
C ALA A 479 -2.91 -8.35 14.58
N ALA A 480 -3.28 -9.60 14.32
CA ALA A 480 -4.27 -10.30 15.14
C ALA A 480 -3.77 -10.52 16.58
N LYS A 481 -2.45 -10.57 16.75
CA LYS A 481 -1.75 -10.59 18.03
C LYS A 481 -2.04 -9.38 18.92
N TRP A 482 -2.37 -8.22 18.33
CA TRP A 482 -2.53 -6.96 19.07
C TRP A 482 -3.93 -6.37 18.97
N ASN A 483 -4.76 -6.88 18.05
CA ASN A 483 -6.12 -6.42 17.84
C ASN A 483 -7.01 -7.65 17.59
N SER A 484 -7.98 -7.85 18.48
CA SER A 484 -8.96 -8.93 18.36
C SER A 484 -9.98 -8.66 17.23
N PRO A 485 -10.67 -9.70 16.73
CA PRO A 485 -11.76 -9.51 15.77
C PRO A 485 -12.83 -8.52 16.25
N ALA A 486 -13.18 -8.55 17.54
CA ALA A 486 -14.17 -7.63 18.13
C ALA A 486 -13.69 -6.17 18.11
N GLU A 487 -12.41 -5.92 18.36
CA GLU A 487 -11.84 -4.57 18.26
C GLU A 487 -11.86 -4.06 16.81
N MET A 488 -11.59 -4.94 15.84
CA MET A 488 -11.66 -4.62 14.41
C MET A 488 -13.10 -4.38 13.94
N ASP A 489 -14.08 -5.14 14.46
CA ASP A 489 -15.50 -4.89 14.21
C ASP A 489 -15.96 -3.55 14.79
N GLY A 490 -15.46 -3.20 15.98
CA GLY A 490 -15.67 -1.90 16.61
C GLY A 490 -15.13 -0.75 15.75
N MET A 491 -13.93 -0.91 15.19
CA MET A 491 -13.32 0.05 14.28
C MET A 491 -14.11 0.19 12.97
N GLU A 492 -14.52 -0.92 12.33
CA GLU A 492 -15.36 -0.88 11.13
C GLU A 492 -16.68 -0.14 11.41
N LYS A 493 -17.35 -0.47 12.53
CA LYS A 493 -18.60 0.17 12.92
C LYS A 493 -18.43 1.66 13.13
N ALA A 494 -17.35 2.08 13.82
CA ALA A 494 -17.03 3.48 14.02
C ALA A 494 -16.75 4.19 12.68
N LEU A 495 -16.02 3.55 11.76
CA LEU A 495 -15.73 4.11 10.45
C LEU A 495 -17.01 4.34 9.64
N ARG A 496 -17.90 3.34 9.58
CA ARG A 496 -19.19 3.47 8.88
C ARG A 496 -20.06 4.55 9.51
N LYS A 497 -20.15 4.58 10.84
CA LYS A 497 -20.89 5.61 11.59
C LYS A 497 -20.40 7.02 11.23
N TRP A 498 -19.10 7.28 11.31
CA TRP A 498 -18.55 8.60 11.01
C TRP A 498 -18.67 8.97 9.54
N PHE A 499 -18.55 8.00 8.64
CA PHE A 499 -18.79 8.23 7.22
C PHE A 499 -20.23 8.70 6.97
N ASP A 500 -21.21 8.03 7.54
CA ASP A 500 -22.62 8.37 7.35
C ASP A 500 -22.97 9.71 8.01
N HIS A 501 -22.45 9.93 9.22
CA HIS A 501 -22.63 11.16 9.99
C HIS A 501 -22.18 12.43 9.24
N VAL A 502 -21.15 12.35 8.39
CA VAL A 502 -20.67 13.53 7.65
C VAL A 502 -21.41 13.78 6.34
N LEU A 503 -22.22 12.82 5.89
CA LEU A 503 -23.04 12.91 4.67
C LEU A 503 -24.45 13.44 4.95
N GLU A 504 -25.10 12.90 5.98
CA GLU A 504 -26.42 13.31 6.51
C GLU A 504 -26.42 14.80 6.87
#